data_AF-A0A7Z2K9G9-F1
#
_entry.id   AF-A0A7Z2K9G9-F1
#
_cell.length_a   1.000
_cell.length_b   1.000
_cell.length_c   1.000
_cell.angle_alpha   90.00
_cell.angle_beta   90.00
_cell.angle_gamma   90.00
#
_symmetry.space_group_name_H-M   'P 1'
#
loop_
_entity.id
_entity.type
_entity.pdbx_description
1 polymer ?
#
loop_
_entity_poly.entity_id
_entity_poly.type
_entity_poly.pdbx_seq_one_letter_code
_entity_poly.pdbx_strand_id
1 'polypeptide(L)'
;MEKPDVLSDEFLLLDDQKKKIENAKESQDVQEGIEPVQLEIPAIDVKADIENVGVLDNGQMGVPEDINKVGWFEPGFKPGTKGNAVLAGHVDSKTGPAIFFYLEKLSKGDEIILTGQDGETMTFVVTGKERYPYDDSPIEKIFGPTDSRTLNLITCVGTFNRSKGTHEERLVVSTELKEDDADKKEQVNPDEVPDAPTNLSVSGNFLSWHAVRDENVVGYRIYKADAYGVYKQIESVSNLERKSFTDPDASSSSYYVTAVNIFGNESAPSKKITSDE
;
A
#
# COMPACT_ATOMS: atom_id res chain seq x y z
N MET A 1 -13.74 9.24 -4.49
CA MET A 1 -14.00 10.03 -5.72
C MET A 1 -12.79 9.75 -6.60
N GLU A 2 -12.93 8.89 -7.62
CA GLU A 2 -11.79 8.52 -8.47
C GLU A 2 -11.18 9.79 -9.07
N LYS A 3 -9.86 9.93 -8.91
CA LYS A 3 -9.09 10.98 -9.56
C LYS A 3 -9.22 10.71 -11.07
N PRO A 4 -9.62 11.70 -11.90
CA PRO A 4 -9.77 11.49 -13.34
C PRO A 4 -8.47 10.91 -13.91
N ASP A 5 -8.58 9.96 -14.85
CA ASP A 5 -7.43 9.33 -15.50
C ASP A 5 -6.80 10.29 -16.52
N VAL A 6 -6.16 11.34 -16.00
CA VAL A 6 -5.55 12.44 -16.77
C VAL A 6 -4.51 11.93 -17.77
N LEU A 7 -3.87 10.78 -17.50
CA LEU A 7 -2.87 10.21 -18.40
C LEU A 7 -3.49 9.61 -19.65
N SER A 8 -4.66 8.98 -19.53
CA SER A 8 -5.37 8.40 -20.67
C SER A 8 -5.93 9.45 -21.63
N ASP A 9 -6.20 10.66 -21.13
CA ASP A 9 -6.63 11.81 -21.93
C ASP A 9 -5.44 12.51 -22.62
N GLU A 10 -4.23 12.38 -22.07
CA GLU A 10 -3.02 13.09 -22.53
C GLU A 10 -2.09 12.23 -23.39
N PHE A 11 -1.98 10.92 -23.13
CA PHE A 11 -1.06 10.01 -23.82
C PHE A 11 -1.79 8.82 -24.42
N LEU A 12 -1.31 8.37 -25.58
CA LEU A 12 -1.72 7.08 -26.15
C LEU A 12 -1.06 5.94 -25.36
N LEU A 13 -1.86 5.25 -24.55
CA LEU A 13 -1.45 4.13 -23.71
C LEU A 13 -1.79 2.78 -24.35
N LEU A 14 -0.85 1.83 -24.25
CA LEU A 14 -1.12 0.43 -24.56
C LEU A 14 -1.94 -0.26 -23.44
N ASP A 15 -2.59 -1.37 -23.76
CA ASP A 15 -3.44 -2.11 -22.80
C ASP A 15 -2.64 -2.67 -21.61
N ASP A 16 -1.39 -3.07 -21.84
CA ASP A 16 -0.49 -3.52 -20.77
C ASP A 16 -0.13 -2.35 -19.82
N GLN A 17 0.13 -1.16 -20.35
CA GLN A 17 0.37 0.05 -19.54
C GLN A 17 -0.86 0.44 -18.73
N LYS A 18 -2.07 0.38 -19.30
CA LYS A 18 -3.33 0.62 -18.57
C LYS A 18 -3.52 -0.36 -17.43
N LYS A 19 -3.25 -1.65 -17.69
CA LYS A 19 -3.32 -2.68 -16.67
C LYS A 19 -2.31 -2.46 -15.54
N LYS A 20 -1.08 -2.01 -15.85
CA LYS A 20 -0.10 -1.62 -14.82
C LYS A 20 -0.60 -0.48 -13.94
N ILE A 21 -1.24 0.54 -14.53
CA ILE A 21 -1.82 1.66 -13.79
C ILE A 21 -2.93 1.17 -12.85
N GLU A 22 -3.83 0.33 -13.34
CA GLU A 22 -4.93 -0.25 -12.56
C GLU A 22 -4.40 -1.09 -11.38
N ASN A 23 -3.50 -2.04 -11.65
CA ASN A 23 -2.85 -2.85 -10.61
C ASN A 23 -2.13 -1.99 -9.56
N ALA A 24 -1.47 -0.91 -9.99
CA ALA A 24 -0.72 -0.06 -9.07
C ALA A 24 -1.64 0.85 -8.23
N LYS A 25 -2.80 1.24 -8.75
CA LYS A 25 -3.87 1.88 -7.96
C LYS A 25 -4.43 0.91 -6.92
N GLU A 26 -4.74 -0.33 -7.32
CA GLU A 26 -5.18 -1.38 -6.38
C GLU A 26 -4.11 -1.62 -5.30
N SER A 27 -2.83 -1.70 -5.69
CA SER A 27 -1.72 -1.85 -4.74
C SER A 27 -1.57 -0.67 -3.78
N GLN A 28 -1.89 0.56 -4.23
CA GLN A 28 -1.91 1.75 -3.38
C GLN A 28 -3.08 1.71 -2.39
N ASP A 29 -4.28 1.29 -2.83
CA ASP A 29 -5.43 1.11 -1.94
C ASP A 29 -5.12 0.04 -0.86
N VAL A 30 -4.49 -1.08 -1.24
CA VAL A 30 -3.99 -2.10 -0.29
C VAL A 30 -2.96 -1.51 0.70
N GLN A 31 -2.18 -0.49 0.31
CA GLN A 31 -1.25 0.20 1.22
C GLN A 31 -1.93 1.17 2.18
N GLU A 32 -3.13 1.68 1.90
CA GLU A 32 -3.89 2.51 2.85
C GLU A 32 -4.53 1.68 3.97
N GLY A 33 -4.58 0.35 3.82
CA GLY A 33 -5.14 -0.60 4.77
C GLY A 33 -6.66 -0.48 4.95
N ILE A 34 -7.26 -1.38 5.73
CA ILE A 34 -8.71 -1.44 5.95
C ILE A 34 -9.13 -1.14 7.39
N GLU A 35 -10.32 -0.58 7.57
CA GLU A 35 -11.00 -0.55 8.87
C GLU A 35 -11.81 -1.86 9.00
N PRO A 36 -11.31 -2.86 9.73
CA PRO A 36 -11.85 -4.21 9.66
C PRO A 36 -13.16 -4.32 10.46
N VAL A 37 -14.20 -4.88 9.84
CA VAL A 37 -15.53 -5.06 10.46
C VAL A 37 -15.89 -6.53 10.65
N GLN A 38 -15.24 -7.45 9.95
CA GLN A 38 -15.45 -8.89 10.08
C GLN A 38 -14.15 -9.67 9.95
N LEU A 39 -14.03 -10.73 10.75
CA LEU A 39 -12.94 -11.70 10.75
C LEU A 39 -13.48 -13.08 10.39
N GLU A 40 -12.78 -13.78 9.48
CA GLU A 40 -12.97 -15.19 9.21
C GLU A 40 -11.65 -15.98 9.36
N ILE A 41 -11.70 -17.14 10.02
CA ILE A 41 -10.57 -18.07 10.12
C ILE A 41 -11.09 -19.49 9.80
N PRO A 42 -11.06 -19.90 8.51
CA PRO A 42 -11.67 -21.15 8.07
C PRO A 42 -11.14 -22.40 8.78
N ALA A 43 -9.84 -22.44 9.09
CA ALA A 43 -9.19 -23.60 9.70
C ALA A 43 -9.74 -23.97 11.11
N ILE A 44 -10.41 -23.02 11.77
CA ILE A 44 -10.99 -23.19 13.11
C ILE A 44 -12.47 -22.79 13.18
N ASP A 45 -13.13 -22.64 12.04
CA ASP A 45 -14.56 -22.30 11.91
C ASP A 45 -14.96 -21.02 12.67
N VAL A 46 -14.09 -20.00 12.61
CA VAL A 46 -14.36 -18.68 13.20
C VAL A 46 -14.93 -17.76 12.14
N LYS A 47 -16.06 -17.13 12.46
CA LYS A 47 -16.61 -15.96 11.77
C LYS A 47 -17.18 -15.02 12.81
N ALA A 48 -16.62 -13.81 12.91
CA ALA A 48 -16.94 -12.88 13.98
C ALA A 48 -16.95 -11.43 13.50
N ASP A 49 -17.83 -10.63 14.10
CA ASP A 49 -17.80 -9.18 13.96
C ASP A 49 -16.62 -8.60 14.75
N ILE A 50 -16.06 -7.52 14.22
CA ILE A 50 -14.95 -6.79 14.83
C ILE A 50 -15.47 -5.50 15.46
N GLU A 51 -14.95 -5.16 16.62
CA GLU A 51 -15.15 -3.86 17.28
C GLU A 51 -13.84 -3.19 17.62
N ASN A 52 -13.83 -1.85 17.67
CA ASN A 52 -12.63 -1.10 18.00
C ASN A 52 -12.38 -1.16 19.51
N VAL A 53 -11.14 -1.43 19.89
CA VAL A 53 -10.67 -1.36 21.28
C VAL A 53 -9.48 -0.41 21.39
N GLY A 54 -9.42 0.33 22.49
CA GLY A 54 -8.38 1.32 22.74
C GLY A 54 -7.37 0.87 23.80
N VAL A 55 -6.70 1.85 24.39
CA VAL A 55 -5.87 1.68 25.59
C VAL A 55 -6.70 2.07 26.81
N LEU A 56 -6.73 1.20 27.82
CA LEU A 56 -7.39 1.44 29.11
C LEU A 56 -6.56 2.37 30.00
N ASP A 57 -7.17 2.93 31.05
CA ASP A 57 -6.50 3.84 32.00
C ASP A 57 -5.25 3.23 32.67
N ASN A 58 -5.19 1.90 32.76
CA ASN A 58 -4.06 1.16 33.31
C ASN A 58 -2.94 0.88 32.27
N GLY A 59 -3.07 1.41 31.06
CA GLY A 59 -2.12 1.25 29.95
C GLY A 59 -2.25 -0.05 29.17
N GLN A 60 -3.23 -0.91 29.49
CA GLN A 60 -3.45 -2.17 28.79
C GLN A 60 -4.31 -1.97 27.53
N MET A 61 -4.12 -2.85 26.54
CA MET A 61 -5.05 -2.95 25.42
C MET A 61 -6.43 -3.40 25.94
N GLY A 62 -7.48 -2.75 25.45
CA GLY A 62 -8.85 -3.21 25.65
C GLY A 62 -9.11 -4.58 25.04
N VAL A 63 -10.16 -5.24 25.48
CA VAL A 63 -10.63 -6.52 24.93
C VAL A 63 -12.09 -6.34 24.51
N PRO A 64 -12.59 -7.13 23.55
CA PRO A 64 -13.98 -7.01 23.14
C PRO A 64 -14.94 -7.26 24.32
N GLU A 65 -16.06 -6.54 24.37
CA GLU A 65 -17.06 -6.71 25.42
C GLU A 65 -17.81 -8.05 25.26
N ASP A 66 -18.08 -8.44 24.02
CA ASP A 66 -18.73 -9.70 23.68
C ASP A 66 -17.69 -10.82 23.48
N ILE A 67 -17.91 -11.96 24.13
CA ILE A 67 -17.05 -13.15 24.03
C ILE A 67 -17.04 -13.79 22.63
N ASN A 68 -18.00 -13.44 21.77
CA ASN A 68 -18.11 -13.91 20.40
C ASN A 68 -17.55 -12.92 19.36
N LYS A 69 -17.07 -11.76 19.81
CA LYS A 69 -16.49 -10.72 18.95
C LYS A 69 -14.99 -10.63 19.11
N VAL A 70 -14.38 -9.92 18.17
CA VAL A 70 -12.94 -9.65 18.14
C VAL A 70 -12.71 -8.15 18.29
N GLY A 71 -11.77 -7.76 19.14
CA GLY A 71 -11.37 -6.37 19.32
C GLY A 71 -10.19 -6.02 18.44
N TRP A 72 -10.31 -5.03 17.55
CA TRP A 72 -9.19 -4.44 16.83
C TRP A 72 -8.56 -3.29 17.61
N PHE A 73 -7.24 -3.34 17.79
CA PHE A 73 -6.49 -2.24 18.40
C PHE A 73 -6.35 -1.06 17.43
N GLU A 74 -7.41 -0.26 17.33
CA GLU A 74 -7.49 0.92 16.45
C GLU A 74 -6.32 1.91 16.64
N PRO A 75 -5.82 2.18 17.86
CA PRO A 75 -4.69 3.10 18.02
C PRO A 75 -3.36 2.61 17.39
N GLY A 76 -3.29 1.35 16.98
CA GLY A 76 -2.11 0.73 16.36
C GLY A 76 -2.09 0.87 14.84
N PHE A 77 -1.37 -0.04 14.19
CA PHE A 77 -1.32 -0.09 12.73
C PHE A 77 -2.64 -0.62 12.14
N LYS A 78 -3.05 -0.01 11.03
CA LYS A 78 -4.22 -0.43 10.27
C LYS A 78 -3.89 -1.69 9.46
N PRO A 79 -4.70 -2.76 9.48
CA PRO A 79 -4.44 -3.97 8.69
C PRO A 79 -4.24 -3.63 7.22
N GLY A 80 -3.19 -4.16 6.59
CA GLY A 80 -2.80 -3.86 5.20
C GLY A 80 -1.68 -2.82 5.07
N THR A 81 -1.48 -1.98 6.09
CA THR A 81 -0.33 -1.06 6.15
C THR A 81 0.95 -1.77 6.64
N LYS A 82 2.12 -1.15 6.42
CA LYS A 82 3.37 -1.64 7.02
C LYS A 82 3.33 -1.44 8.53
N GLY A 83 3.61 -2.51 9.27
CA GLY A 83 3.53 -2.54 10.73
C GLY A 83 2.68 -3.69 11.24
N ASN A 84 2.59 -3.81 12.57
CA ASN A 84 1.84 -4.86 13.23
C ASN A 84 0.42 -4.38 13.59
N ALA A 85 -0.57 -4.77 12.80
CA ALA A 85 -1.97 -4.67 13.21
C ALA A 85 -2.28 -5.74 14.27
N VAL A 86 -3.19 -5.45 15.22
CA VAL A 86 -3.46 -6.35 16.35
C VAL A 86 -4.95 -6.55 16.55
N LEU A 87 -5.36 -7.83 16.64
CA LEU A 87 -6.69 -8.26 17.06
C LEU A 87 -6.61 -9.05 18.36
N ALA A 88 -7.54 -8.81 19.27
CA ALA A 88 -7.69 -9.57 20.51
C ALA A 88 -9.05 -10.25 20.59
N GLY A 89 -9.08 -11.46 21.15
CA GLY A 89 -10.32 -12.18 21.40
C GLY A 89 -10.22 -13.01 22.66
N HIS A 90 -11.37 -13.27 23.29
CA HIS A 90 -11.46 -14.11 24.48
C HIS A 90 -11.17 -15.58 24.13
N VAL A 91 -10.44 -16.27 25.00
CA VAL A 91 -10.20 -17.71 24.88
C VAL A 91 -11.39 -18.49 25.41
N ASP A 92 -11.91 -18.11 26.57
CA ASP A 92 -13.02 -18.75 27.22
C ASP A 92 -13.87 -17.74 28.00
N SER A 93 -14.93 -18.25 28.60
CA SER A 93 -15.89 -17.53 29.42
C SER A 93 -16.27 -18.39 30.62
N LYS A 94 -17.05 -17.81 31.55
CA LYS A 94 -17.59 -18.57 32.70
C LYS A 94 -18.44 -19.77 32.29
N THR A 95 -18.98 -19.77 31.07
CA THR A 95 -19.92 -20.79 30.57
C THR A 95 -19.34 -21.71 29.52
N GLY A 96 -18.10 -21.48 29.06
CA GLY A 96 -17.44 -22.33 28.07
C GLY A 96 -16.51 -21.58 27.12
N PRO A 97 -16.09 -22.23 26.02
CA PRO A 97 -15.26 -21.65 24.97
C PRO A 97 -15.76 -20.29 24.46
N ALA A 98 -14.83 -19.40 24.11
CA ALA A 98 -15.10 -18.13 23.45
C ALA A 98 -14.46 -18.09 22.05
N ILE A 99 -14.49 -16.94 21.37
CA ILE A 99 -14.19 -16.85 19.93
C ILE A 99 -12.79 -17.35 19.54
N PHE A 100 -11.78 -17.16 20.40
CA PHE A 100 -10.39 -17.58 20.15
C PHE A 100 -9.99 -18.84 20.91
N PHE A 101 -10.95 -19.62 21.42
CA PHE A 101 -10.68 -20.87 22.12
C PHE A 101 -9.79 -21.83 21.33
N TYR A 102 -9.99 -21.92 20.01
CA TYR A 102 -9.22 -22.81 19.13
C TYR A 102 -8.06 -22.14 18.41
N LEU A 103 -7.70 -20.89 18.76
CA LEU A 103 -6.63 -20.16 18.08
C LEU A 103 -5.29 -20.91 18.12
N GLU A 104 -5.03 -21.69 19.17
CA GLU A 104 -3.84 -22.53 19.28
C GLU A 104 -3.74 -23.63 18.21
N LYS A 105 -4.86 -24.04 17.61
CA LYS A 105 -4.86 -25.07 16.56
C LYS A 105 -4.31 -24.56 15.23
N LEU A 106 -4.21 -23.25 15.05
CA LEU A 106 -3.67 -22.67 13.82
C LEU A 106 -2.23 -23.10 13.59
N SER A 107 -1.92 -23.33 12.32
CA SER A 107 -0.64 -23.78 11.82
C SER A 107 -0.16 -22.85 10.72
N LYS A 108 1.16 -22.85 10.46
CA LYS A 108 1.74 -22.06 9.38
C LYS A 108 1.06 -22.42 8.06
N GLY A 109 0.61 -21.40 7.32
CA GLY A 109 -0.14 -21.57 6.07
C GLY A 109 -1.65 -21.43 6.19
N ASP A 110 -2.21 -21.45 7.40
CA ASP A 110 -3.64 -21.18 7.60
C ASP A 110 -3.97 -19.72 7.26
N GLU A 111 -5.15 -19.51 6.67
CA GLU A 111 -5.60 -18.19 6.21
C GLU A 111 -6.49 -17.52 7.26
N ILE A 112 -6.35 -16.20 7.33
CA ILE A 112 -7.14 -15.28 8.14
C ILE A 112 -7.66 -14.20 7.21
N ILE A 113 -8.97 -14.05 7.10
CA ILE A 113 -9.59 -13.13 6.16
C ILE A 113 -10.23 -12.00 6.96
N LEU A 114 -9.87 -10.76 6.60
CA LEU A 114 -10.50 -9.55 7.12
C LEU A 114 -11.35 -8.92 6.04
N THR A 115 -12.54 -8.47 6.42
CA THR A 115 -13.40 -7.64 5.57
C THR A 115 -13.44 -6.24 6.14
N GLY A 116 -13.13 -5.24 5.30
CA GLY A 116 -13.20 -3.81 5.61
C GLY A 116 -14.62 -3.26 5.57
N GLN A 117 -14.82 -2.07 6.13
CA GLN A 117 -16.11 -1.38 6.13
C GLN A 117 -16.64 -1.06 4.72
N ASP A 118 -15.75 -0.90 3.74
CA ASP A 118 -16.04 -0.71 2.32
C ASP A 118 -16.34 -2.00 1.55
N GLY A 119 -16.17 -3.16 2.21
CA GLY A 119 -16.32 -4.49 1.61
C GLY A 119 -15.06 -5.05 0.98
N GLU A 120 -13.92 -4.34 1.04
CA GLU A 120 -12.62 -4.87 0.63
C GLU A 120 -12.24 -6.05 1.52
N THR A 121 -11.63 -7.09 0.95
CA THR A 121 -11.16 -8.25 1.71
C THR A 121 -9.65 -8.42 1.62
N MET A 122 -9.00 -8.62 2.76
CA MET A 122 -7.58 -8.91 2.86
C MET A 122 -7.36 -10.29 3.47
N THR A 123 -6.50 -11.10 2.83
CA THR A 123 -6.12 -12.41 3.37
C THR A 123 -4.74 -12.33 3.98
N PHE A 124 -4.59 -12.79 5.21
CA PHE A 124 -3.33 -12.96 5.92
C PHE A 124 -3.03 -14.43 6.10
N VAL A 125 -1.75 -14.80 6.05
CA VAL A 125 -1.31 -16.20 6.21
C VAL A 125 -0.52 -16.32 7.50
N VAL A 126 -0.86 -17.31 8.32
CA VAL A 126 -0.13 -17.62 9.54
C VAL A 126 1.31 -17.97 9.22
N THR A 127 2.24 -17.22 9.83
CA THR A 127 3.70 -17.44 9.69
C THR A 127 4.27 -18.16 10.90
N GLY A 128 3.66 -17.98 12.08
CA GLY A 128 4.08 -18.63 13.32
C GLY A 128 3.16 -18.32 14.50
N LYS A 129 3.46 -18.94 15.65
CA LYS A 129 2.79 -18.66 16.92
C LYS A 129 3.76 -18.78 18.09
N GLU A 130 3.63 -17.90 19.07
CA GLU A 130 4.47 -17.86 20.26
C GLU A 130 3.60 -17.66 21.51
N ARG A 131 4.07 -18.19 22.64
CA ARG A 131 3.47 -17.99 23.96
C ARG A 131 4.39 -17.11 24.78
N TYR A 132 3.82 -16.11 25.43
CA TYR A 132 4.55 -15.21 26.31
C TYR A 132 3.92 -15.19 27.70
N PRO A 133 4.71 -15.06 28.77
CA PRO A 133 4.17 -14.73 30.08
C PRO A 133 3.36 -13.42 30.02
N TYR A 134 2.27 -13.36 30.77
CA TYR A 134 1.40 -12.19 30.83
C TYR A 134 2.16 -10.89 31.16
N ASP A 135 3.07 -10.97 32.13
CA ASP A 135 3.84 -9.84 32.64
C ASP A 135 5.13 -9.56 31.84
N ASP A 136 5.46 -10.37 30.82
CA ASP A 136 6.73 -10.31 30.06
C ASP A 136 6.51 -10.55 28.55
N SER A 137 5.44 -9.98 28.00
CA SER A 137 5.15 -10.03 26.57
C SER A 137 5.97 -8.98 25.80
N PRO A 138 6.63 -9.31 24.68
CA PRO A 138 7.46 -8.38 23.93
C PRO A 138 6.62 -7.37 23.15
N ILE A 139 6.23 -6.27 23.81
CA ILE A 139 5.30 -5.25 23.29
C ILE A 139 5.73 -4.74 21.91
N GLU A 140 7.02 -4.39 21.74
CA GLU A 140 7.52 -3.86 20.46
C GLU A 140 7.40 -4.88 19.31
N LYS A 141 7.59 -6.18 19.59
CA LYS A 141 7.43 -7.23 18.57
C LYS A 141 5.96 -7.41 18.17
N ILE A 142 5.03 -7.17 19.10
CA ILE A 142 3.60 -7.44 18.91
C ILE A 142 2.86 -6.22 18.34
N PHE A 143 3.21 -5.01 18.77
CA PHE A 143 2.52 -3.76 18.45
C PHE A 143 3.38 -2.76 17.68
N GLY A 144 4.70 -2.97 17.60
CA GLY A 144 5.65 -2.01 17.05
C GLY A 144 5.72 -2.03 15.51
N PRO A 145 6.55 -1.15 14.93
CA PRO A 145 6.74 -1.07 13.49
C PRO A 145 7.45 -2.30 12.93
N THR A 146 7.16 -2.60 11.66
CA THR A 146 7.88 -3.57 10.84
C THR A 146 7.73 -3.17 9.37
N ASP A 147 8.66 -3.57 8.52
CA ASP A 147 8.60 -3.33 7.08
C ASP A 147 7.59 -4.24 6.37
N SER A 148 7.18 -5.33 7.03
CA SER A 148 6.12 -6.25 6.57
C SER A 148 4.72 -5.72 6.91
N ARG A 149 3.71 -6.23 6.21
CA ARG A 149 2.30 -6.00 6.49
C ARG A 149 1.76 -7.15 7.32
N THR A 150 1.72 -7.00 8.64
CA THR A 150 1.45 -8.12 9.56
C THR A 150 0.18 -7.90 10.37
N LEU A 151 -0.43 -9.02 10.76
CA LEU A 151 -1.59 -9.05 11.65
C LEU A 151 -1.34 -10.07 12.76
N ASN A 152 -1.30 -9.59 14.00
CA ASN A 152 -1.13 -10.42 15.20
C ASN A 152 -2.49 -10.67 15.85
N LEU A 153 -2.84 -11.94 16.05
CA LEU A 153 -4.02 -12.34 16.82
C LEU A 153 -3.59 -12.75 18.22
N ILE A 154 -4.21 -12.15 19.23
CA ILE A 154 -3.84 -12.32 20.64
C ILE A 154 -5.00 -12.94 21.40
N THR A 155 -4.70 -13.96 22.20
CA THR A 155 -5.64 -14.47 23.20
C THR A 155 -4.97 -14.87 24.51
N CYS A 156 -5.78 -15.05 25.54
CA CYS A 156 -5.34 -15.58 26.83
C CYS A 156 -5.10 -17.10 26.72
N VAL A 157 -4.04 -17.62 27.31
CA VAL A 157 -3.80 -19.08 27.35
C VAL A 157 -3.07 -19.47 28.63
N GLY A 158 -2.98 -20.77 28.90
CA GLY A 158 -2.30 -21.29 30.10
C GLY A 158 -3.22 -21.32 31.31
N THR A 159 -2.66 -21.45 32.51
CA THR A 159 -3.44 -21.58 33.75
C THR A 159 -4.17 -20.28 34.10
N PHE A 160 -5.45 -20.37 34.47
CA PHE A 160 -6.19 -19.23 34.99
C PHE A 160 -5.77 -18.92 36.42
N ASN A 161 -5.18 -17.74 36.64
CA ASN A 161 -4.81 -17.26 37.95
C ASN A 161 -5.99 -16.54 38.61
N ARG A 162 -6.69 -17.23 39.53
CA ARG A 162 -7.86 -16.67 40.22
C ARG A 162 -7.58 -15.41 41.04
N SER A 163 -6.37 -15.24 41.55
CA SER A 163 -6.01 -14.07 42.34
C SER A 163 -5.81 -12.81 41.47
N LYS A 164 -5.31 -13.00 40.24
CA LYS A 164 -5.13 -11.93 39.25
C LYS A 164 -6.33 -11.78 38.30
N GLY A 165 -7.25 -12.74 38.28
CA GLY A 165 -8.43 -12.73 37.41
C GLY A 165 -8.11 -12.89 35.92
N THR A 166 -6.97 -13.47 35.58
CA THR A 166 -6.50 -13.62 34.18
C THR A 166 -5.67 -14.87 34.00
N HIS A 167 -5.45 -15.27 32.75
CA HIS A 167 -4.50 -16.34 32.44
C HIS A 167 -3.05 -15.85 32.49
N GLU A 168 -2.16 -16.77 32.85
CA GLU A 168 -0.74 -16.50 33.08
C GLU A 168 0.07 -16.26 31.79
N GLU A 169 -0.49 -16.58 30.63
CA GLU A 169 0.18 -16.44 29.35
C GLU A 169 -0.70 -15.77 28.29
N ARG A 170 -0.05 -15.29 27.22
CA ARG A 170 -0.68 -14.82 26.00
C ARG A 170 -0.17 -15.63 24.83
N LEU A 171 -1.09 -16.10 24.01
CA LEU A 171 -0.79 -16.69 22.71
C LEU A 171 -0.86 -15.58 21.68
N VAL A 172 0.22 -15.43 20.91
CA VAL A 172 0.27 -14.54 19.76
C VAL A 172 0.43 -15.41 18.51
N VAL A 173 -0.53 -15.32 17.60
CA VAL A 173 -0.42 -15.88 16.25
C VAL A 173 -0.02 -14.74 15.33
N SER A 174 1.15 -14.87 14.72
CA SER A 174 1.66 -13.87 13.77
C SER A 174 1.34 -14.30 12.35
N THR A 175 0.91 -13.33 11.56
CA THR A 175 0.57 -13.52 10.15
C THR A 175 1.20 -12.43 9.30
N GLU A 176 1.26 -12.68 7.99
CA GLU A 176 1.71 -11.71 6.99
C GLU A 176 0.67 -11.64 5.88
N LEU A 177 0.44 -10.45 5.33
CA LEU A 177 -0.52 -10.26 4.24
C LEU A 177 -0.15 -11.16 3.06
N LYS A 178 -1.14 -11.90 2.57
CA LYS A 178 -1.05 -12.69 1.36
C LYS A 178 -1.09 -11.72 0.18
N GLU A 179 0.09 -11.41 -0.34
CA GLU A 179 0.22 -10.75 -1.63
C GLU A 179 -0.19 -11.74 -2.73
N ASP A 180 -1.11 -11.32 -3.60
CA ASP A 180 -1.44 -12.12 -4.78
C ASP A 180 -0.23 -12.14 -5.73
N ASP A 181 -0.11 -13.19 -6.56
CA ASP A 181 1.01 -13.32 -7.51
C ASP A 181 1.07 -12.16 -8.54
N ALA A 182 0.02 -11.34 -8.63
CA ALA A 182 -0.01 -10.08 -9.37
C ALA A 182 0.78 -8.96 -8.64
N ASP A 183 0.74 -8.90 -7.32
CA ASP A 183 1.39 -7.87 -6.49
C ASP A 183 2.91 -8.07 -6.38
N LYS A 184 3.37 -9.32 -6.53
CA LYS A 184 4.81 -9.66 -6.42
C LYS A 184 5.62 -9.37 -7.67
N LYS A 185 5.00 -9.19 -8.83
CA LYS A 185 5.74 -9.20 -10.11
C LYS A 185 6.18 -7.84 -10.61
N GLU A 186 5.60 -6.74 -10.13
CA GLU A 186 6.00 -5.40 -10.53
C GLU A 186 5.72 -4.43 -9.39
N GLN A 187 6.46 -4.51 -8.27
CA GLN A 187 6.48 -3.42 -7.30
C GLN A 187 7.13 -2.20 -7.97
N VAL A 188 6.36 -1.47 -8.77
CA VAL A 188 6.76 -0.17 -9.28
C VAL A 188 6.53 0.82 -8.15
N ASN A 189 7.59 1.47 -7.69
CA ASN A 189 7.47 2.46 -6.64
C ASN A 189 6.65 3.64 -7.19
N PRO A 190 5.45 3.93 -6.64
CA PRO A 190 4.59 4.97 -7.18
C PRO A 190 5.16 6.37 -7.03
N ASP A 191 6.16 6.56 -6.16
CA ASP A 191 6.85 7.83 -5.94
C ASP A 191 8.12 7.96 -6.78
N GLU A 192 8.53 6.92 -7.50
CA GLU A 192 9.71 6.97 -8.35
C GLU A 192 9.44 7.90 -9.54
N VAL A 193 10.40 8.79 -9.79
CA VAL A 193 10.38 9.72 -10.93
C VAL A 193 11.31 9.19 -12.02
N PRO A 194 10.92 9.26 -13.30
CA PRO A 194 11.79 8.82 -14.39
C PRO A 194 13.01 9.72 -14.53
N ASP A 195 14.06 9.21 -15.16
CA ASP A 195 15.22 10.01 -15.56
C ASP A 195 14.83 11.13 -16.55
N ALA A 196 15.58 12.23 -16.53
CA ALA A 196 15.37 13.33 -17.47
C ALA A 196 15.73 12.91 -18.92
N PRO A 197 14.93 13.29 -19.93
CA PRO A 197 15.28 13.09 -21.33
C PRO A 197 16.62 13.75 -21.68
N THR A 198 17.41 13.08 -22.52
CA THR A 198 18.73 13.57 -22.94
C THR A 198 18.75 13.96 -24.42
N ASN A 199 19.79 14.68 -24.82
CA ASN A 199 20.04 15.06 -26.21
C ASN A 199 18.88 15.85 -26.87
N LEU A 200 18.22 16.72 -26.09
CA LEU A 200 17.28 17.67 -26.66
C LEU A 200 18.00 18.59 -27.65
N SER A 201 17.53 18.63 -28.88
CA SER A 201 18.11 19.42 -29.97
C SER A 201 17.02 20.03 -30.84
N VAL A 202 17.34 21.17 -31.45
CA VAL A 202 16.51 21.87 -32.43
C VAL A 202 17.23 21.86 -33.77
N SER A 203 16.54 21.49 -34.84
CA SER A 203 17.03 21.57 -36.22
C SER A 203 15.93 22.12 -37.11
N GLY A 204 16.07 23.39 -37.52
CA GLY A 204 15.01 24.13 -38.19
C GLY A 204 13.77 24.23 -37.30
N ASN A 205 12.68 23.59 -37.72
CA ASN A 205 11.40 23.59 -37.00
C ASN A 205 11.19 22.30 -36.16
N PHE A 206 12.18 21.40 -36.14
CA PHE A 206 12.07 20.11 -35.47
C PHE A 206 12.83 20.09 -34.15
N LEU A 207 12.12 19.77 -33.08
CA LEU A 207 12.69 19.38 -31.81
C LEU A 207 12.84 17.87 -31.79
N SER A 208 13.93 17.35 -31.24
CA SER A 208 14.10 15.91 -31.01
C SER A 208 14.91 15.62 -29.75
N TRP A 209 14.65 14.48 -29.13
CA TRP A 209 15.33 14.02 -27.92
C TRP A 209 15.51 12.50 -27.91
N HIS A 210 16.34 12.00 -27.00
CA HIS A 210 16.48 10.57 -26.76
C HIS A 210 15.42 10.07 -25.79
N ALA A 211 14.88 8.88 -26.09
CA ALA A 211 13.98 8.19 -25.19
C ALA A 211 14.67 7.84 -23.87
N VAL A 212 13.92 7.97 -22.78
CA VAL A 212 14.31 7.48 -21.45
C VAL A 212 14.17 5.96 -21.43
N ARG A 213 15.16 5.26 -20.87
CA ARG A 213 15.18 3.79 -20.79
C ARG A 213 14.49 3.31 -19.53
N ASP A 214 13.20 3.59 -19.46
CA ASP A 214 12.31 3.15 -18.40
C ASP A 214 11.01 2.66 -19.05
N GLU A 215 10.64 1.42 -18.74
CA GLU A 215 9.44 0.77 -19.27
C GLU A 215 8.14 1.40 -18.76
N ASN A 216 8.23 2.14 -17.66
CA ASN A 216 7.11 2.84 -17.05
C ASN A 216 6.89 4.22 -17.67
N VAL A 217 7.76 4.70 -18.57
CA VAL A 217 7.55 5.99 -19.25
C VAL A 217 6.41 5.87 -20.26
N VAL A 218 5.34 6.64 -20.03
CA VAL A 218 4.15 6.70 -20.90
C VAL A 218 4.26 7.80 -21.96
N GLY A 219 5.07 8.83 -21.69
CA GLY A 219 5.24 9.92 -22.64
C GLY A 219 6.14 11.04 -22.14
N TYR A 220 6.08 12.16 -22.85
CA TYR A 220 6.95 13.31 -22.68
C TYR A 220 6.13 14.59 -22.77
N ARG A 221 6.36 15.54 -21.86
CA ARG A 221 5.77 16.88 -21.93
C ARG A 221 6.79 17.87 -22.45
N ILE A 222 6.38 18.71 -23.40
CA ILE A 222 7.23 19.70 -24.05
C ILE A 222 6.87 21.07 -23.51
N TYR A 223 7.89 21.78 -23.02
CA TYR A 223 7.73 23.09 -22.43
C TYR A 223 8.45 24.14 -23.26
N LYS A 224 7.76 25.23 -23.57
CA LYS A 224 8.27 26.38 -24.33
C LYS A 224 8.26 27.63 -23.45
N ALA A 225 9.34 28.41 -23.50
CA ALA A 225 9.41 29.70 -22.82
C ALA A 225 8.54 30.74 -23.54
N ASP A 226 7.79 31.52 -22.78
CA ASP A 226 7.13 32.73 -23.27
C ASP A 226 8.08 33.94 -23.30
N ALA A 227 7.56 35.09 -23.72
CA ALA A 227 8.33 36.34 -23.84
C ALA A 227 8.95 36.84 -22.52
N TYR A 228 8.50 36.31 -21.37
CA TYR A 228 9.01 36.65 -20.04
C TYR A 228 9.93 35.55 -19.47
N GLY A 229 10.24 34.52 -20.27
CA GLY A 229 11.07 33.39 -19.84
C GLY A 229 10.31 32.36 -18.99
N VAL A 230 8.98 32.45 -18.91
CA VAL A 230 8.16 31.47 -18.18
C VAL A 230 7.85 30.31 -19.11
N TYR A 231 8.19 29.10 -18.68
CA TYR A 231 7.96 27.89 -19.46
C TYR A 231 6.55 27.36 -19.23
N LYS A 232 5.83 27.07 -20.32
CA LYS A 232 4.51 26.45 -20.30
C LYS A 232 4.53 25.17 -21.12
N GLN A 233 3.82 24.16 -20.65
CA GLN A 233 3.57 22.96 -21.44
C GLN A 233 2.77 23.38 -22.68
N ILE A 234 3.27 22.98 -23.85
CA ILE A 234 2.64 23.28 -25.13
C ILE A 234 2.15 22.04 -25.86
N GLU A 235 2.72 20.87 -25.54
CA GLU A 235 2.38 19.61 -26.18
C GLU A 235 2.82 18.42 -25.33
N SER A 236 2.18 17.28 -25.57
CA SER A 236 2.54 15.98 -25.02
C SER A 236 2.76 14.96 -26.14
N VAL A 237 3.80 14.12 -26.00
CA VAL A 237 4.17 13.10 -27.00
C VAL A 237 4.24 11.75 -26.31
N SER A 238 3.46 10.79 -26.79
CA SER A 238 3.37 9.46 -26.21
C SER A 238 4.67 8.68 -26.40
N ASN A 239 4.94 7.70 -25.53
CA ASN A 239 6.14 6.88 -25.67
C ASN A 239 6.11 6.00 -26.94
N LEU A 240 4.94 5.77 -27.51
CA LEU A 240 4.74 5.07 -28.78
C LEU A 240 5.06 5.94 -30.01
N GLU A 241 5.13 7.24 -29.83
CA GLU A 241 5.34 8.20 -30.91
C GLU A 241 6.83 8.51 -31.10
N ARG A 242 7.15 9.14 -32.22
CA ARG A 242 8.52 9.60 -32.48
C ARG A 242 8.88 10.67 -31.44
N LYS A 243 10.09 10.58 -30.86
CA LYS A 243 10.63 11.52 -29.87
C LYS A 243 11.03 12.85 -30.51
N SER A 244 10.03 13.51 -31.10
CA SER A 244 10.16 14.72 -31.86
C SER A 244 8.87 15.51 -31.87
N PHE A 245 8.99 16.82 -31.99
CA PHE A 245 7.87 17.74 -32.13
C PHE A 245 8.21 18.80 -33.18
N THR A 246 7.20 19.31 -33.87
CA THR A 246 7.38 20.34 -34.90
C THR A 246 6.78 21.65 -34.41
N ASP A 247 7.61 22.67 -34.28
CA ASP A 247 7.19 24.03 -33.93
C ASP A 247 7.74 25.00 -34.98
N PRO A 248 6.90 25.77 -35.68
CA PRO A 248 7.35 26.79 -36.63
C PRO A 248 8.37 27.78 -36.06
N ASP A 249 8.30 28.06 -34.76
CA ASP A 249 9.14 29.03 -34.07
C ASP A 249 10.29 28.37 -33.29
N ALA A 250 10.55 27.07 -33.50
CA ALA A 250 11.53 26.29 -32.73
C ALA A 250 12.92 26.93 -32.69
N SER A 251 13.33 27.52 -33.82
CA SER A 251 14.63 28.17 -34.01
C SER A 251 14.78 29.53 -33.31
N SER A 252 13.72 30.05 -32.69
CA SER A 252 13.72 31.35 -32.00
C SER A 252 13.19 31.26 -30.57
N SER A 253 12.99 30.04 -30.08
CA SER A 253 12.34 29.75 -28.80
C SER A 253 13.22 28.87 -27.93
N SER A 254 12.97 28.93 -26.61
CA SER A 254 13.67 28.07 -25.65
C SER A 254 12.77 26.94 -25.19
N TYR A 255 13.33 25.73 -25.06
CA TYR A 255 12.58 24.53 -24.70
C TYR A 255 13.26 23.68 -23.63
N TYR A 256 12.46 22.91 -22.92
CA TYR A 256 12.87 21.67 -22.29
C TYR A 256 11.79 20.60 -22.46
N VAL A 257 12.16 19.36 -22.18
CA VAL A 257 11.26 18.21 -22.20
C VAL A 257 11.39 17.45 -20.88
N THR A 258 10.29 16.98 -20.34
CA THR A 258 10.26 16.04 -19.20
C THR A 258 9.69 14.71 -19.66
N ALA A 259 10.10 13.61 -19.00
CA ALA A 259 9.45 12.32 -19.14
C ALA A 259 8.35 12.17 -18.09
N VAL A 260 7.28 11.46 -18.44
CA VAL A 260 6.15 11.16 -17.57
C VAL A 260 6.00 9.65 -17.48
N ASN A 261 5.90 9.10 -16.26
CA ASN A 261 5.67 7.67 -16.05
C ASN A 261 4.18 7.30 -15.89
N ILE A 262 3.89 6.01 -15.73
CA ILE A 262 2.53 5.46 -15.54
C ILE A 262 1.78 6.06 -14.33
N PHE A 263 2.49 6.66 -13.36
CA PHE A 263 1.89 7.33 -12.19
C PHE A 263 1.66 8.83 -12.41
N GLY A 264 2.11 9.36 -13.54
CA GLY A 264 2.05 10.79 -13.84
C GLY A 264 3.16 11.60 -13.20
N ASN A 265 4.16 10.94 -12.62
CA ASN A 265 5.34 11.60 -12.09
C ASN A 265 6.19 12.13 -13.25
N GLU A 266 6.56 13.40 -13.16
CA GLU A 266 7.45 14.05 -14.11
C GLU A 266 8.91 13.96 -13.67
N SER A 267 9.80 13.68 -14.62
CA SER A 267 11.23 13.79 -14.43
C SER A 267 11.66 15.24 -14.14
N ALA A 268 12.90 15.41 -13.71
CA ALA A 268 13.58 16.69 -13.86
C ALA A 268 13.57 17.15 -15.34
N PRO A 269 13.62 18.46 -15.63
CA PRO A 269 13.76 18.97 -16.99
C PRO A 269 15.00 18.43 -17.68
N SER A 270 14.90 18.14 -18.97
CA SER A 270 16.08 17.97 -19.82
C SER A 270 16.96 19.23 -19.78
N LYS A 271 18.20 19.09 -20.28
CA LYS A 271 19.03 20.27 -20.53
C LYS A 271 18.26 21.22 -21.45
N LYS A 272 17.98 22.43 -20.94
CA LYS A 272 17.31 23.48 -21.71
C LYS A 272 18.10 23.79 -22.97
N ILE A 273 17.39 23.90 -24.08
CA ILE A 273 17.94 24.48 -25.30
C ILE A 273 17.37 25.89 -25.43
N THR A 274 18.26 26.83 -25.64
CA THR A 274 17.93 28.18 -26.09
C THR A 274 18.47 28.24 -27.50
N SER A 275 17.61 28.56 -28.46
CA SER A 275 18.11 28.89 -29.79
C SER A 275 19.00 30.13 -29.66
N ASP A 276 20.31 29.95 -29.82
CA ASP A 276 21.22 31.07 -30.01
C ASP A 276 20.84 31.78 -31.33
N GLU A 277 20.79 33.12 -31.31
CA GLU A 277 20.65 33.97 -32.50
C GLU A 277 21.71 33.66 -33.58
#